data_AF-A0A661FYE0-F1
#
_entry.id   AF-A0A661FYE0-F1
#
_cell.length_a   1.000
_cell.length_b   1.000
_cell.length_c   1.000
_cell.angle_alpha   90.00
_cell.angle_beta   90.00
_cell.angle_gamma   90.00
#
_symmetry.space_group_name_H-M   'P 1'
#
loop_
_entity.id
_entity.type
_entity.pdbx_description
1 polymer ?
#
loop_
_entity_poly.entity_id
_entity_poly.type
_entity_poly.pdbx_seq_one_letter_code
_entity_poly.pdbx_strand_id
1 'polypeptide(L)'
;MRWRQCRHTGKLIPVDEAAKKYAGHYIQGDIETFVSPVDGSVISDRKQLEDHNRRNNVVNAAEFSPEYYASKAKERARFYEGEHTRRESHARKSEIYEIIMRAERNAN
;
A
#
# COMPACT_ATOMS: atom_id res chain seq x y z
N MET A 1 -35.33 10.48 -23.52
CA MET A 1 -34.17 11.24 -23.01
C MET A 1 -33.98 10.93 -21.54
N ARG A 2 -32.77 10.52 -21.11
CA ARG A 2 -32.49 10.18 -19.69
C ARG A 2 -31.81 11.38 -19.01
N TRP A 3 -32.23 11.69 -17.78
CA TRP A 3 -31.73 12.82 -16.99
C TRP A 3 -31.06 12.30 -15.72
N ARG A 4 -30.01 12.99 -15.26
CA ARG A 4 -29.31 12.67 -14.02
C ARG A 4 -29.07 13.95 -13.22
N GLN A 5 -29.20 13.88 -11.90
CA GLN A 5 -28.83 14.98 -11.02
C GLN A 5 -27.30 15.11 -10.95
N CYS A 6 -26.77 16.30 -11.25
CA CYS A 6 -25.34 16.59 -11.14
C CYS A 6 -24.94 16.69 -9.67
N ARG A 7 -23.95 15.89 -9.23
CA ARG A 7 -23.47 15.86 -7.84
C ARG A 7 -22.88 17.20 -7.36
N HIS A 8 -22.29 17.99 -8.26
CA HIS A 8 -21.61 19.24 -7.90
C HIS A 8 -22.53 20.46 -7.92
N THR A 9 -23.55 20.49 -8.80
CA THR A 9 -24.41 21.67 -8.98
C THR A 9 -25.85 21.45 -8.52
N GLY A 10 -26.26 20.22 -8.21
CA GLY A 10 -27.61 19.86 -7.77
C GLY A 10 -28.69 19.93 -8.86
N LYS A 11 -28.36 20.44 -10.06
CA LYS A 11 -29.28 20.59 -11.20
C LYS A 11 -29.45 19.28 -11.98
N LEU A 12 -30.61 19.11 -12.61
CA LEU A 12 -30.89 18.02 -13.54
C LEU A 12 -30.26 18.33 -14.91
N ILE A 13 -29.34 17.49 -15.34
CA ILE A 13 -28.66 17.60 -16.64
C ILE A 13 -28.93 16.34 -17.48
N PRO A 14 -28.98 16.45 -18.82
CA PRO A 14 -29.06 15.29 -19.70
C PRO A 14 -27.89 14.34 -19.44
N VAL A 15 -28.14 13.03 -19.47
CA VAL A 15 -27.10 12.01 -19.19
C VAL A 15 -25.90 12.14 -20.13
N ASP A 16 -26.12 12.54 -21.38
CA ASP A 16 -25.04 12.73 -22.37
C ASP A 16 -24.13 13.91 -22.02
N GLU A 17 -24.67 14.98 -21.42
CA GLU A 17 -23.88 16.08 -20.89
C GLU A 17 -23.17 15.71 -19.59
N ALA A 18 -23.81 14.92 -18.72
CA ALA A 18 -23.19 14.43 -17.49
C ALA A 18 -22.00 13.48 -17.75
N ALA A 19 -21.96 12.85 -18.93
CA ALA A 19 -20.87 11.99 -19.36
C ALA A 19 -19.62 12.78 -19.80
N LYS A 20 -19.73 14.10 -20.03
CA LYS A 20 -18.58 14.96 -20.30
C LYS A 20 -17.73 15.07 -19.02
N LYS A 21 -16.66 14.28 -18.96
CA LYS A 21 -15.65 14.39 -17.89
C LYS A 21 -15.00 15.77 -18.00
N TYR A 22 -15.06 16.55 -16.93
CA TYR A 22 -14.17 17.70 -16.78
C TYR A 22 -12.74 17.17 -16.65
N ALA A 23 -12.00 17.18 -17.75
CA ALA A 23 -10.56 16.92 -17.76
C ALA A 23 -9.85 18.15 -17.19
N GLY A 24 -9.96 18.36 -15.87
CA GLY A 24 -9.11 19.32 -15.19
C GLY A 24 -7.70 18.74 -15.11
N HIS A 25 -6.74 19.37 -15.78
CA HIS A 25 -5.34 19.06 -15.55
C HIS A 25 -4.99 19.52 -14.14
N TYR A 26 -4.72 18.58 -13.24
CA TYR A 26 -4.20 18.89 -11.92
C TYR A 26 -2.68 18.91 -11.99
N ILE A 27 -2.11 20.10 -11.86
CA ILE A 27 -0.67 20.29 -11.75
C ILE A 27 -0.34 20.14 -10.26
N GLN A 28 0.35 19.06 -9.90
CA GLN A 28 0.92 18.93 -8.56
C GLN A 28 2.08 19.91 -8.43
N GLY A 29 2.08 20.71 -7.35
CA GLY A 29 3.22 21.57 -7.03
C GLY A 29 4.48 20.78 -6.70
N ASP A 30 5.64 21.42 -6.82
CA ASP A 30 6.94 20.81 -6.51
C ASP A 30 7.07 20.42 -5.03
N ILE A 31 7.99 19.51 -4.75
CA ILE A 31 8.28 19.06 -3.39
C ILE A 31 9.33 20.00 -2.76
N GLU A 32 9.26 20.19 -1.45
CA GLU A 32 10.34 20.86 -0.73
C GLU A 32 11.59 19.99 -0.74
N THR A 33 12.76 20.62 -0.87
CA THR A 33 14.03 19.90 -0.87
C THR A 33 14.35 19.38 0.53
N PHE A 34 14.68 18.09 0.65
CA PHE A 34 15.05 17.47 1.93
C PHE A 34 16.19 16.46 1.77
N VAL A 35 16.82 16.10 2.88
CA VAL A 35 17.86 15.06 2.92
C VAL A 35 17.23 13.73 3.33
N SER A 36 17.41 12.69 2.53
CA SER A 36 16.90 11.36 2.84
C SER A 36 17.65 10.76 4.04
N PRO A 37 16.95 10.27 5.07
CA PRO A 37 17.58 9.58 6.19
C PRO A 37 18.08 8.17 5.84
N VAL A 38 17.71 7.63 4.68
CA VAL A 38 18.06 6.26 4.26
C VAL A 38 19.48 6.21 3.72
N ASP A 39 19.86 7.18 2.88
CA ASP A 39 21.14 7.19 2.17
C ASP A 39 21.86 8.55 2.17
N GLY A 40 21.30 9.56 2.81
CA GLY A 40 21.89 10.91 2.89
C GLY A 40 21.80 11.72 1.59
N SER A 41 21.08 11.23 0.57
CA SER A 41 20.90 11.97 -0.68
C SER A 41 20.00 13.19 -0.49
N VAL A 42 20.32 14.27 -1.20
CA VAL A 42 19.46 15.47 -1.25
C VAL A 42 18.43 15.26 -2.36
N ILE A 43 17.15 15.25 -1.99
CA ILE A 43 16.02 15.08 -2.90
C ILE A 43 15.36 16.44 -3.09
N SER A 44 15.48 17.02 -4.28
CA SER A 44 14.84 18.28 -4.65
C SER A 44 13.58 18.11 -5.49
N ASP A 45 13.52 17.03 -6.29
CA ASP A 45 12.50 16.87 -7.32
C ASP A 45 11.75 15.54 -7.18
N ARG A 46 10.51 15.49 -7.69
CA ARG A 46 9.68 14.28 -7.64
C ARG A 46 10.31 13.08 -8.38
N LYS A 47 11.03 13.35 -9.48
CA LYS A 47 11.75 12.31 -10.22
C LYS A 47 12.87 11.71 -9.36
N GLN A 48 13.62 12.54 -8.64
CA GLN A 48 14.67 12.07 -7.74
C GLN A 48 14.07 11.26 -6.59
N LEU A 49 12.90 11.65 -6.07
CA LEU A 49 12.18 10.88 -5.07
C LEU A 49 11.78 9.49 -5.59
N GLU A 50 11.26 9.41 -6.82
CA GLU A 50 10.88 8.14 -7.45
C GLU A 50 12.10 7.23 -7.65
N ASP A 51 13.19 7.76 -8.18
CA ASP A 51 14.43 7.02 -8.42
C ASP A 51 15.08 6.57 -7.09
N HIS A 52 15.05 7.42 -6.06
CA HIS A 52 15.46 7.07 -4.70
C HIS A 52 14.64 5.92 -4.14
N ASN A 53 13.30 6.00 -4.24
CA ASN A 53 12.39 4.98 -3.74
C ASN A 53 12.62 3.63 -4.43
N ARG A 54 12.78 3.64 -5.76
CA ARG A 54 13.08 2.44 -6.55
C ARG A 54 14.43 1.83 -6.16
N ARG A 55 15.48 2.66 -6.05
CA ARG A 55 16.85 2.20 -5.72
C ARG A 55 16.94 1.60 -4.32
N ASN A 56 16.31 2.23 -3.33
CA ASN A 56 16.38 1.81 -1.93
C ASN A 56 15.25 0.84 -1.54
N ASN A 57 14.36 0.49 -2.48
CA ASN A 57 13.17 -0.33 -2.25
C ASN A 57 12.33 0.18 -1.07
N VAL A 58 12.12 1.50 -1.03
CA VAL A 58 11.32 2.19 -0.02
C VAL A 58 10.14 2.90 -0.65
N VAL A 59 9.12 3.16 0.14
CA VAL A 59 7.90 3.89 -0.24
C VAL A 59 7.69 5.02 0.75
N ASN A 60 7.03 6.09 0.31
CA ASN A 60 6.75 7.21 1.20
C ASN A 60 5.75 6.81 2.30
N ALA A 61 6.05 7.17 3.56
CA ALA A 61 5.16 6.94 4.69
C ALA A 61 3.77 7.58 4.50
N ALA A 62 3.68 8.69 3.76
CA ALA A 62 2.42 9.37 3.48
C ALA A 62 1.44 8.54 2.62
N GLU A 63 1.89 7.46 1.98
CA GLU A 63 1.01 6.55 1.24
C GLU A 63 0.15 5.66 2.16
N PHE A 64 0.55 5.52 3.42
CA PHE A 64 -0.16 4.68 4.38
C PHE A 64 -1.12 5.50 5.23
N SER A 65 -2.36 5.02 5.35
CA SER A 65 -3.38 5.66 6.17
C SER A 65 -3.14 5.42 7.67
N PRO A 66 -3.66 6.29 8.56
CA PRO A 66 -3.61 6.05 10.01
C PRO A 66 -4.19 4.68 10.42
N GLU A 67 -5.25 4.24 9.75
CA GLU A 67 -5.90 2.94 9.98
C GLU A 67 -4.98 1.78 9.59
N TYR A 68 -4.22 1.92 8.50
CA TYR A 68 -3.20 0.93 8.12
C TYR A 68 -2.18 0.78 9.25
N TYR A 69 -1.63 1.89 9.76
CA TYR A 69 -0.66 1.85 10.86
C TYR A 69 -1.24 1.23 12.14
N ALA A 70 -2.49 1.56 12.48
CA ALA A 70 -3.17 0.97 13.62
C ALA A 70 -3.36 -0.54 13.46
N SER A 71 -3.72 -1.01 12.26
CA SER A 71 -3.86 -2.44 11.97
C SER A 71 -2.52 -3.18 12.12
N LYS A 72 -1.43 -2.59 11.63
CA LYS A 72 -0.08 -3.15 11.73
C LYS A 72 0.46 -3.12 13.16
N ALA A 73 0.10 -2.13 13.96
CA ALA A 73 0.43 -2.11 15.39
C ALA A 73 -0.23 -3.29 16.14
N LYS A 74 -1.51 -3.58 15.85
CA LYS A 74 -2.20 -4.75 16.41
C LYS A 74 -1.59 -6.08 15.95
N GLU A 75 -1.20 -6.17 14.68
CA GLU A 75 -0.49 -7.34 14.16
C GLU A 75 0.84 -7.59 14.87
N ARG A 76 1.64 -6.53 15.08
CA ARG A 76 2.88 -6.62 15.85
C ARG A 76 2.64 -7.00 17.31
N ALA A 77 1.64 -6.43 17.96
CA ALA A 77 1.30 -6.76 19.35
C ALA A 77 0.98 -8.25 19.50
N ARG A 78 0.09 -8.79 18.64
CA ARG A 78 -0.23 -10.23 18.60
C ARG A 78 1.01 -11.10 18.42
N PHE A 79 1.92 -10.70 17.54
CA PHE A 79 3.17 -11.43 17.34
C PHE A 79 4.03 -11.48 18.61
N TYR A 80 4.19 -10.35 19.31
CA TYR A 80 4.97 -10.28 20.55
C TYR A 80 4.28 -10.97 21.74
N GLU A 81 2.96 -10.99 21.77
CA GLU A 81 2.16 -11.71 22.76
C GLU A 81 2.12 -13.22 22.50
N GLY A 82 2.62 -13.67 21.35
CA GLY A 82 2.64 -15.08 20.96
C GLY A 82 1.26 -15.61 20.53
N GLU A 83 0.32 -14.72 20.23
CA GLU A 83 -0.98 -15.10 19.71
C GLU A 83 -0.84 -15.55 18.26
N HIS A 84 -0.96 -16.87 18.03
CA HIS A 84 -0.99 -17.44 16.69
C HIS A 84 -2.42 -17.75 16.28
N THR A 85 -2.78 -17.37 15.07
CA THR A 85 -4.06 -17.84 14.51
C THR A 85 -4.03 -19.34 14.30
N ARG A 86 -5.21 -19.98 14.33
CA ARG A 86 -5.34 -21.43 14.06
C ARG A 86 -4.75 -21.80 12.70
N ARG A 87 -4.87 -20.90 11.70
CA ARG A 87 -4.33 -21.10 10.35
C ARG A 87 -2.81 -21.09 10.33
N GLU A 88 -2.17 -20.13 10.99
CA GLU A 88 -0.71 -20.06 11.10
C GLU A 88 -0.15 -21.27 11.85
N SER A 89 -0.81 -21.65 12.95
CA SER A 89 -0.45 -22.86 13.70
C SER A 89 -0.55 -24.12 12.84
N HIS A 90 -1.59 -24.24 12.01
CA HIS A 90 -1.74 -25.36 11.09
C HIS A 90 -0.64 -25.35 10.02
N ALA A 91 -0.41 -24.22 9.35
CA ALA A 91 0.61 -24.07 8.32
C ALA A 91 2.01 -24.46 8.85
N ARG A 92 2.37 -23.98 10.03
CA ARG A 92 3.64 -24.35 10.69
C ARG A 92 3.74 -25.85 10.94
N LYS A 93 2.65 -26.51 11.38
CA LYS A 93 2.63 -27.97 11.55
C LYS A 93 2.80 -28.70 10.22
N SER A 94 2.19 -28.20 9.15
CA SER A 94 2.33 -28.75 7.79
C SER A 94 3.78 -28.66 7.31
N GLU A 95 4.42 -27.50 7.46
CA GLU A 95 5.82 -27.27 7.09
C GLU A 95 6.78 -28.20 7.86
N ILE A 96 6.59 -28.33 9.18
CA ILE A 96 7.39 -29.23 10.01
C ILE A 96 7.24 -30.68 9.52
N TYR A 97 6.02 -31.10 9.22
CA TYR A 97 5.76 -32.44 8.70
C TYR A 97 6.46 -32.68 7.37
N GLU A 98 6.39 -31.74 6.42
CA GLU A 98 7.08 -31.85 5.13
C GLU A 98 8.60 -31.93 5.28
N ILE A 99 9.18 -31.15 6.21
CA ILE A 99 10.62 -31.17 6.50
C ILE A 99 11.02 -32.55 7.04
N ILE A 100 10.26 -33.12 7.98
CA ILE A 100 10.52 -34.45 8.55
C ILE A 100 10.47 -35.50 7.45
N MET A 101 9.39 -35.53 6.66
CA MET A 101 9.22 -36.47 5.56
C MET A 101 10.34 -36.36 4.52
N ARG A 102 10.82 -35.14 4.25
CA ARG A 102 11.95 -34.92 3.34
C ARG A 102 13.26 -35.46 3.92
N ALA A 103 13.50 -35.22 5.21
CA ALA A 103 14.68 -35.74 5.90
C ALA A 103 14.70 -37.28 5.93
N GLU A 104 13.56 -37.91 6.19
CA GLU A 104 13.41 -39.38 6.19
C GLU A 104 13.67 -40.00 4.80
N ARG A 105 13.25 -39.32 3.72
CA ARG A 105 13.55 -39.77 2.34
C ARG A 105 15.01 -39.62 1.95
N ASN A 106 15.71 -38.64 2.50
CA ASN A 106 17.12 -38.42 2.23
C ASN A 106 18.05 -39.30 3.08
N ALA A 107 17.52 -39.91 4.15
CA ALA A 107 18.26 -40.76 5.08
C ALA A 107 18.20 -42.27 4.73
N ASN A 108 17.27 -42.65 3.85
CA ASN A 108 17.20 -43.98 3.23
C ASN A 108 17.81 -43.97 1.83
#